data_AF-A0A7G5DSC9-F1
#
_entry.id   AF-A0A7G5DSC9-F1
#
_cell.length_a   1.000
_cell.length_b   1.000
_cell.length_c   1.000
_cell.angle_alpha   90.00
_cell.angle_beta   90.00
_cell.angle_gamma   90.00
#
_symmetry.space_group_name_H-M   'P 1'
#
loop_
_entity.id
_entity.type
_entity.pdbx_description
1 polymer ?
#
loop_
_entity_poly.entity_id
_entity_poly.type
_entity_poly.pdbx_seq_one_letter_code
_entity_poly.pdbx_strand_id
1 'polypeptide(L)'
;MSGYVPNNRHERPAPKPEPYNGNFDSQPSHPLVVEQPPEPRHTEPMLAGCVFAKSCNLPDGVIDYQQPGNFIPLESLKTYGEWAVLATGSAISATGTPLQLVGGSTSGTALATRLGGSISLALTEGVATAGVMASTALGSIAMLLPNNSLAPDSAFYTREQYALLNMGRTRARLHIKHLPEGAIDLYGFYTGGKPSWENVPVIAAVPRGDQFVADIGQGIELIWTPATNPNDVLGIPALEGAPALPSVWVYPPTEKSDQILVTPVHPPEYQDAIIWFPSTDIQPIYITLSLRHEPGVVTGQGQDVTGIWLENAGRELGAPVPSQIADQLRGEQFSSFDAFRKKFWKTVGTDTTLSNQFISANRKRMLAGKAAKLREKDRVGGRSTYELHHVEKISEGGEVYDVDNLRVVTAKRHIEIHKTEGK
;
A
#
# COMPACT_ATOMS: atom_id res chain seq x y z
N MET A 1 50.80 26.68 37.23
CA MET A 1 50.81 26.50 38.70
C MET A 1 49.42 26.80 39.21
N SER A 2 48.67 25.78 39.63
CA SER A 2 47.33 25.92 40.20
C SER A 2 47.47 26.09 41.72
N GLY A 3 47.09 27.25 42.25
CA GLY A 3 47.18 27.58 43.68
C GLY A 3 45.89 27.20 44.41
N TYR A 4 45.96 26.19 45.26
CA TYR A 4 44.87 25.81 46.15
C TYR A 4 44.84 26.75 47.37
N VAL A 5 43.69 27.38 47.66
CA VAL A 5 43.47 28.19 48.87
C VAL A 5 42.63 27.37 49.86
N PRO A 6 43.15 27.02 51.05
CA PRO A 6 42.40 26.27 52.05
C PRO A 6 41.23 27.07 52.64
N ASN A 7 40.08 26.41 52.82
CA ASN A 7 38.87 27.01 53.35
C ASN A 7 38.82 26.85 54.88
N ASN A 8 39.32 27.84 55.63
CA ASN A 8 39.31 27.87 57.10
C ASN A 8 37.92 28.23 57.66
N ARG A 9 36.92 27.36 57.45
CA ARG A 9 35.55 27.56 57.96
C ARG A 9 35.45 27.63 59.48
N HIS A 10 36.45 27.13 60.21
CA HIS A 10 36.46 27.10 61.67
C HIS A 10 36.90 28.42 62.33
N GLU A 11 37.34 29.41 61.56
CA GLU A 11 37.83 30.70 62.07
C GLU A 11 36.79 31.84 61.96
N ARG A 12 35.57 31.58 61.46
CA ARG A 12 34.53 32.62 61.34
C ARG A 12 33.82 32.83 62.69
N PRO A 13 33.84 34.05 63.26
CA PRO A 13 33.05 34.36 64.46
C PRO A 13 31.55 34.26 64.15
N ALA A 14 30.78 33.71 65.09
CA ALA A 14 29.32 33.63 64.95
C ALA A 14 28.71 35.05 64.90
N PRO A 15 27.77 35.32 63.97
CA PRO A 15 27.11 36.61 63.88
C PRO A 15 26.27 36.87 65.15
N LYS A 16 26.32 38.11 65.66
CA LYS A 16 25.49 38.53 66.79
C LYS A 16 24.02 38.57 66.34
N PRO A 17 23.08 37.93 67.06
CA PRO A 17 21.68 37.99 66.70
C PRO A 17 21.15 39.42 66.90
N GLU A 18 20.51 39.96 65.87
CA GLU A 18 19.78 41.24 65.97
C GLU A 18 18.51 41.05 66.81
N PRO A 19 18.08 42.08 67.58
CA PRO A 19 16.88 42.00 68.39
C PRO A 19 15.63 41.87 67.51
N TYR A 20 14.74 40.96 67.91
CA TYR A 20 13.49 40.66 67.22
C TYR A 20 12.62 41.91 67.03
N ASN A 21 12.29 42.24 65.78
CA ASN A 21 11.61 43.48 65.41
C ASN A 21 10.10 43.33 65.21
N GLY A 22 9.48 42.22 65.64
CA GLY A 22 8.02 42.03 65.62
C GLY A 22 7.37 41.91 64.24
N ASN A 23 8.14 42.03 63.14
CA ASN A 23 7.61 41.97 61.78
C ASN A 23 7.04 40.60 61.40
N PHE A 24 7.43 39.53 62.11
CA PHE A 24 6.91 38.18 61.87
C PHE A 24 5.46 38.03 62.34
N ASP A 25 5.07 38.72 63.42
CA ASP A 25 3.73 38.63 64.00
C ASP A 25 2.67 39.43 63.22
N SER A 26 3.11 40.24 62.25
CA SER A 26 2.23 41.10 61.43
C SER A 26 1.95 40.52 60.03
N GLN A 27 2.36 39.27 59.75
CA GLN A 27 2.07 38.64 58.48
C GLN A 27 0.60 38.19 58.42
N PRO A 28 -0.14 38.53 57.35
CA PRO A 28 -1.48 38.00 57.15
C PRO A 28 -1.42 36.48 56.98
N SER A 29 -2.43 35.77 57.47
CA SER A 29 -2.53 34.32 57.34
C SER A 29 -2.55 33.92 55.86
N HIS A 30 -1.50 33.23 55.42
CA HIS A 30 -1.51 32.55 54.13
C HIS A 30 -2.62 31.49 54.13
N PRO A 31 -3.56 31.49 53.17
CA PRO A 31 -4.49 30.39 53.05
C PRO A 31 -3.70 29.11 52.76
N LEU A 32 -3.98 28.06 53.53
CA LEU A 32 -3.47 26.72 53.26
C LEU A 32 -3.93 26.34 51.85
N VAL A 33 -2.98 26.23 50.92
CA VAL A 33 -3.22 25.56 49.65
C VAL A 33 -3.54 24.12 50.00
N VAL A 34 -4.83 23.76 49.95
CA VAL A 34 -5.23 22.37 49.90
C VAL A 34 -4.60 21.83 48.63
N GLU A 35 -3.61 20.95 48.77
CA GLU A 35 -3.09 20.19 47.64
C GLU A 35 -4.29 19.48 47.00
N GLN A 36 -4.71 19.95 45.82
CA GLN A 36 -5.59 19.18 44.97
C GLN A 36 -4.92 17.82 44.76
N PRO A 37 -5.66 16.69 44.86
CA PRO A 37 -5.14 15.41 44.43
C PRO A 37 -4.53 15.61 43.02
N PRO A 38 -3.33 15.08 42.74
CA PRO A 38 -2.76 15.24 41.41
C PRO A 38 -3.82 14.77 40.42
N GLU A 39 -4.19 15.63 39.48
CA GLU A 39 -4.96 15.21 38.32
C GLU A 39 -4.29 13.94 37.79
N PRO A 40 -5.07 12.89 37.44
CA PRO A 40 -4.49 11.68 36.90
C PRO A 40 -3.57 12.11 35.76
N ARG A 41 -2.28 11.77 35.88
CA ARG A 41 -1.29 12.12 34.86
C ARG A 41 -1.90 11.74 33.52
N HIS A 42 -2.12 12.73 32.66
CA HIS A 42 -2.26 12.47 31.24
C HIS A 42 -0.94 11.87 30.80
N THR A 43 -0.85 10.55 30.93
CA THR A 43 0.25 9.77 30.37
C THR A 43 0.04 9.92 28.88
N GLU A 44 0.85 10.74 28.22
CA GLU A 44 0.97 10.65 26.76
C GLU A 44 1.17 9.16 26.45
N PRO A 45 0.32 8.52 25.64
CA PRO A 45 0.49 7.11 25.34
C PRO A 45 1.87 6.94 24.72
N MET A 46 2.72 6.12 25.34
CA MET A 46 4.04 5.79 24.79
C MET A 46 3.83 5.19 23.40
N LEU A 47 4.05 5.97 22.34
CA LEU A 47 3.99 5.52 20.95
C LEU A 47 5.28 4.79 20.54
N ALA A 48 6.35 4.90 21.34
CA ALA A 48 7.63 4.26 21.08
C ALA A 48 7.55 2.75 21.36
N GLY A 49 7.45 1.94 20.31
CA GLY A 49 7.56 0.48 20.40
C GLY A 49 6.31 -0.31 20.03
N CYS A 50 5.19 0.36 19.75
CA CYS A 50 3.96 -0.34 19.36
C CYS A 50 3.95 -0.80 17.89
N VAL A 51 3.15 -1.82 17.60
CA VAL A 51 3.06 -2.47 16.29
C VAL A 51 1.64 -3.00 16.02
N PHE A 52 1.24 -3.05 14.75
CA PHE A 52 0.01 -3.66 14.29
C PHE A 52 0.09 -5.19 14.30
N ALA A 53 1.11 -5.76 13.66
CA ALA A 53 1.36 -7.20 13.59
C ALA A 53 2.85 -7.49 13.81
N LYS A 54 3.14 -8.55 14.57
CA LYS A 54 4.48 -9.12 14.82
C LYS A 54 4.39 -10.65 14.84
N SER A 55 5.54 -11.32 14.68
CA SER A 55 5.62 -12.77 14.81
C SER A 55 5.28 -13.19 16.24
N CYS A 56 4.42 -14.20 16.40
CA CYS A 56 4.14 -14.82 17.70
C CYS A 56 5.32 -15.63 18.26
N ASN A 57 6.40 -15.80 17.50
CA ASN A 57 7.63 -16.43 17.98
C ASN A 57 8.52 -15.47 18.77
N LEU A 58 8.21 -14.17 18.76
CA LEU A 58 8.92 -13.16 19.54
C LEU A 58 8.33 -13.06 20.96
N PRO A 59 9.15 -12.81 22.00
CA PRO A 59 8.67 -12.56 23.36
C PRO A 59 7.72 -11.35 23.44
N ASP A 60 6.93 -11.30 24.51
CA ASP A 60 6.06 -10.16 24.83
C ASP A 60 6.84 -8.83 24.81
N GLY A 61 6.26 -7.79 24.19
CA GLY A 61 6.87 -6.47 24.08
C GLY A 61 7.99 -6.35 23.03
N VAL A 62 8.50 -7.46 22.49
CA VAL A 62 9.62 -7.47 21.52
C VAL A 62 9.09 -7.48 20.09
N ILE A 63 9.25 -6.38 19.35
CA ILE A 63 8.72 -6.28 17.98
C ILE A 63 9.71 -6.71 16.89
N ASP A 64 10.99 -6.85 17.21
CA ASP A 64 12.05 -7.13 16.25
C ASP A 64 12.85 -8.38 16.59
N TYR A 65 13.30 -9.11 15.58
CA TYR A 65 14.34 -10.14 15.75
C TYR A 65 15.66 -9.49 16.15
N GLN A 66 16.19 -9.89 17.31
CA GLN A 66 17.46 -9.39 17.86
C GLN A 66 18.53 -10.49 17.92
N GLN A 67 18.62 -11.31 16.87
CA GLN A 67 19.61 -12.40 16.82
C GLN A 67 21.00 -11.90 16.39
N PRO A 68 22.09 -12.53 16.87
CA PRO A 68 23.45 -12.24 16.41
C PRO A 68 23.55 -12.33 14.88
N GLY A 69 24.09 -11.29 14.23
CA GLY A 69 24.19 -11.23 12.77
C GLY A 69 22.93 -10.78 12.03
N ASN A 70 21.93 -10.23 12.74
CA ASN A 70 20.66 -9.74 12.17
C ASN A 70 19.89 -10.83 11.38
N PHE A 71 19.98 -12.07 11.83
CA PHE A 71 19.23 -13.16 11.21
C PHE A 71 17.72 -12.98 11.44
N ILE A 72 16.97 -13.04 10.35
CA ILE A 72 15.50 -12.99 10.33
C ILE A 72 15.02 -14.30 9.69
N PRO A 73 14.21 -15.12 10.39
CA PRO A 73 13.72 -16.38 9.86
C PRO A 73 12.70 -16.15 8.73
N LEU A 74 12.63 -17.11 7.79
CA LEU A 74 11.49 -17.25 6.89
C LEU A 74 10.35 -17.90 7.68
N GLU A 75 9.19 -17.24 7.73
CA GLU A 75 8.07 -17.68 8.56
C GLU A 75 6.78 -17.76 7.76
N SER A 76 5.85 -18.62 8.21
CA SER A 76 4.49 -18.61 7.66
C SER A 76 3.79 -17.31 8.04
N LEU A 77 2.98 -16.77 7.14
CA LEU A 77 2.15 -15.60 7.45
C LEU A 77 1.20 -15.85 8.63
N LYS A 78 0.78 -17.10 8.84
CA LYS A 78 -0.07 -17.50 9.98
C LYS A 78 0.54 -17.15 11.34
N THR A 79 1.88 -17.08 11.43
CA THR A 79 2.62 -16.68 12.63
C THR A 79 2.37 -15.22 13.01
N TYR A 80 2.02 -14.36 12.04
CA TYR A 80 1.77 -12.93 12.25
C TYR A 80 0.29 -12.62 12.51
N GLY A 81 -0.62 -13.46 12.00
CA GLY A 81 -2.05 -13.23 12.05
C GLY A 81 -2.84 -14.26 11.24
N GLU A 82 -4.15 -14.26 11.42
CA GLU A 82 -5.03 -14.86 10.42
C GLU A 82 -5.01 -14.00 9.16
N TRP A 83 -5.09 -14.64 8.00
CA TRP A 83 -5.06 -13.93 6.72
C TRP A 83 -6.02 -14.55 5.71
N ALA A 84 -6.45 -13.73 4.75
CA ALA A 84 -7.29 -14.17 3.64
C ALA A 84 -7.00 -13.33 2.39
N VAL A 85 -7.15 -13.94 1.22
CA VAL A 85 -7.23 -13.25 -0.06
C VAL A 85 -8.68 -13.27 -0.50
N LEU A 86 -9.19 -12.10 -0.85
CA LEU A 86 -10.55 -11.90 -1.32
C LEU A 86 -10.52 -11.21 -2.68
N ALA A 87 -11.48 -11.50 -3.54
CA ALA A 87 -11.61 -10.86 -4.84
C ALA A 87 -13.07 -10.60 -5.19
N THR A 88 -13.31 -9.59 -6.05
CA THR A 88 -14.66 -9.18 -6.42
C THR A 88 -15.34 -10.13 -7.41
N GLY A 89 -14.58 -10.94 -8.14
CA GLY A 89 -15.08 -11.85 -9.19
C GLY A 89 -15.71 -11.17 -10.41
N SER A 90 -16.00 -9.88 -10.30
CA SER A 90 -16.62 -9.00 -11.29
C SER A 90 -16.06 -7.59 -11.15
N ALA A 91 -16.29 -6.73 -12.15
CA ALA A 91 -15.77 -5.38 -12.15
C ALA A 91 -16.27 -4.56 -10.95
N ILE A 92 -15.40 -3.69 -10.41
CA ILE A 92 -15.75 -2.83 -9.27
C ILE A 92 -16.79 -1.80 -9.72
N SER A 93 -17.91 -1.74 -9.01
CA SER A 93 -19.02 -0.82 -9.29
C SER A 93 -19.06 0.34 -8.29
N ALA A 94 -19.73 1.43 -8.65
CA ALA A 94 -19.94 2.57 -7.75
C ALA A 94 -20.83 2.22 -6.54
N THR A 95 -21.73 1.25 -6.68
CA THR A 95 -22.64 0.81 -5.61
C THR A 95 -22.01 -0.19 -4.64
N GLY A 96 -20.76 -0.58 -4.89
CA GLY A 96 -20.07 -1.63 -4.13
C GLY A 96 -20.23 -3.01 -4.76
N THR A 97 -19.10 -3.67 -4.97
CA THR A 97 -19.00 -5.05 -5.44
C THR A 97 -18.52 -5.95 -4.30
N PRO A 98 -19.31 -6.95 -3.85
CA PRO A 98 -18.96 -7.83 -2.75
C PRO A 98 -17.64 -8.57 -2.97
N LEU A 99 -16.87 -8.72 -1.89
CA LEU A 99 -15.65 -9.53 -1.90
C LEU A 99 -15.96 -10.99 -1.56
N GLN A 100 -15.38 -11.90 -2.33
CA GLN A 100 -15.53 -13.36 -2.19
C GLN A 100 -14.18 -13.97 -1.82
N LEU A 101 -14.21 -15.06 -1.04
CA LEU A 101 -13.02 -15.74 -0.54
C LEU A 101 -12.33 -16.54 -1.64
N VAL A 102 -11.09 -16.16 -1.95
CA VAL A 102 -10.18 -16.94 -2.83
C VAL A 102 -9.50 -18.04 -2.01
N GLY A 103 -9.02 -17.69 -0.82
CA GLY A 103 -8.37 -18.62 0.11
C GLY A 103 -7.78 -17.89 1.30
N GLY A 104 -7.33 -18.63 2.31
CA GLY A 104 -6.82 -18.02 3.55
C GLY A 104 -6.40 -19.04 4.59
N SER A 105 -5.97 -18.55 5.75
CA SER A 105 -5.71 -19.38 6.93
C SER A 105 -6.95 -19.69 7.77
N THR A 106 -8.11 -19.12 7.41
CA THR A 106 -9.37 -19.23 8.15
C THR A 106 -10.55 -19.37 7.18
N SER A 107 -11.70 -19.85 7.65
CA SER A 107 -12.89 -20.05 6.81
C SER A 107 -13.64 -18.73 6.57
N GLY A 108 -14.45 -18.68 5.50
CA GLY A 108 -15.27 -17.50 5.19
C GLY A 108 -16.23 -17.14 6.33
N THR A 109 -16.76 -18.13 7.06
CA THR A 109 -17.60 -17.91 8.25
C THR A 109 -16.80 -17.31 9.39
N ALA A 110 -15.64 -17.88 9.74
CA ALA A 110 -14.81 -17.37 10.83
C ALA A 110 -14.34 -15.93 10.55
N LEU A 111 -13.97 -15.65 9.29
CA LEU A 111 -13.61 -14.31 8.85
C LEU A 111 -14.78 -13.33 8.95
N ALA A 112 -15.98 -13.70 8.48
CA ALA A 112 -17.16 -12.86 8.58
C ALA A 112 -17.53 -12.57 10.05
N THR A 113 -17.48 -13.59 10.92
CA THR A 113 -17.71 -13.43 12.36
C THR A 113 -16.72 -12.45 12.99
N ARG A 114 -15.44 -12.56 12.61
CA ARG A 114 -14.39 -11.66 13.11
C ARG A 114 -14.55 -10.22 12.61
N LEU A 115 -15.09 -10.04 11.41
CA LEU A 115 -15.42 -8.74 10.82
C LEU A 115 -16.79 -8.20 11.27
N GLY A 116 -17.62 -9.01 11.94
CA GLY A 116 -18.98 -8.62 12.35
C GLY A 116 -19.90 -8.19 11.19
N GLY A 117 -19.63 -8.63 9.96
CA GLY A 117 -20.29 -8.11 8.77
C GLY A 117 -19.64 -8.56 7.46
N SER A 118 -20.01 -7.88 6.36
CA SER A 118 -19.49 -8.12 5.02
C SER A 118 -18.63 -6.96 4.54
N ILE A 119 -17.83 -7.23 3.50
CA ILE A 119 -16.94 -6.24 2.88
C ILE A 119 -17.08 -6.26 1.36
N SER A 120 -16.95 -5.08 0.77
CA SER A 120 -17.04 -4.85 -0.67
C SER A 120 -16.05 -3.76 -1.09
N LEU A 121 -15.71 -3.72 -2.38
CA LEU A 121 -14.95 -2.61 -2.98
C LEU A 121 -15.89 -1.75 -3.81
N ALA A 122 -15.73 -0.44 -3.76
CA ALA A 122 -16.51 0.51 -4.57
C ALA A 122 -15.62 1.56 -5.22
N LEU A 123 -16.16 2.26 -6.22
CA LEU A 123 -15.52 3.43 -6.81
C LEU A 123 -15.79 4.67 -5.94
N THR A 124 -14.75 5.48 -5.67
CA THR A 124 -14.90 6.72 -4.89
C THR A 124 -15.78 7.74 -5.63
N GLU A 125 -16.79 8.29 -4.95
CA GLU A 125 -17.63 9.36 -5.50
C GLU A 125 -16.82 10.65 -5.74
N GLY A 126 -16.98 11.26 -6.92
CA GLY A 126 -16.38 12.57 -7.24
C GLY A 126 -14.95 12.55 -7.79
N VAL A 127 -14.29 11.40 -7.90
CA VAL A 127 -13.01 11.27 -8.61
C VAL A 127 -13.26 11.04 -10.10
N ALA A 128 -13.81 12.07 -10.77
CA ALA A 128 -13.95 12.09 -12.24
C ALA A 128 -12.60 11.96 -12.98
N THR A 129 -11.47 12.04 -12.28
CA THR A 129 -10.11 11.91 -12.83
C THR A 129 -9.45 10.54 -12.60
N ALA A 130 -9.99 9.68 -11.74
CA ALA A 130 -9.60 8.26 -11.57
C ALA A 130 -10.59 7.31 -12.23
N GLY A 131 -11.51 7.88 -13.02
CA GLY A 131 -12.87 7.39 -13.27
C GLY A 131 -13.05 5.96 -13.75
N VAL A 132 -12.07 5.26 -14.34
CA VAL A 132 -12.25 3.87 -14.83
C VAL A 132 -10.97 3.06 -15.00
N MET A 133 -9.86 3.44 -14.40
CA MET A 133 -8.91 2.36 -14.10
C MET A 133 -9.55 1.29 -13.19
N ALA A 134 -10.71 1.60 -12.58
CA ALA A 134 -11.46 0.77 -11.69
C ALA A 134 -12.81 0.21 -12.20
N SER A 135 -13.50 0.79 -13.21
CA SER A 135 -14.86 0.34 -13.60
C SER A 135 -14.90 -0.94 -14.45
N THR A 136 -13.75 -1.36 -15.00
CA THR A 136 -13.51 -2.69 -15.59
C THR A 136 -12.51 -3.51 -14.77
N ALA A 137 -11.97 -2.96 -13.68
CA ALA A 137 -10.99 -3.68 -12.88
C ALA A 137 -11.68 -4.70 -11.98
N LEU A 138 -11.10 -5.89 -11.94
CA LEU A 138 -11.35 -6.83 -10.86
C LEU A 138 -10.47 -6.43 -9.68
N GLY A 139 -11.07 -6.30 -8.50
CA GLY A 139 -10.34 -5.98 -7.29
C GLY A 139 -9.99 -7.23 -6.51
N SER A 140 -8.74 -7.34 -6.09
CA SER A 140 -8.28 -8.33 -5.12
C SER A 140 -7.69 -7.62 -3.91
N ILE A 141 -8.01 -8.10 -2.71
CA ILE A 141 -7.33 -7.68 -1.48
C ILE A 141 -6.71 -8.88 -0.78
N ALA A 142 -5.57 -8.67 -0.14
CA ALA A 142 -5.08 -9.58 0.89
C ALA A 142 -5.20 -8.90 2.24
N MET A 143 -5.82 -9.59 3.18
CA MET A 143 -6.13 -9.11 4.52
C MET A 143 -5.26 -9.85 5.55
N LEU A 144 -4.76 -9.12 6.54
CA LEU A 144 -4.11 -9.66 7.73
C LEU A 144 -4.83 -9.15 8.98
N LEU A 145 -5.30 -10.09 9.79
CA LEU A 145 -5.90 -9.85 11.10
C LEU A 145 -4.90 -10.29 12.17
N PRO A 146 -4.36 -9.36 12.97
CA PRO A 146 -3.26 -9.64 13.88
C PRO A 146 -3.68 -10.64 14.95
N ASN A 147 -2.73 -11.42 15.47
CA ASN A 147 -3.01 -12.46 16.47
C ASN A 147 -3.32 -11.92 17.88
N ASN A 148 -3.46 -10.62 18.09
CA ASN A 148 -3.62 -10.00 19.43
C ASN A 148 -4.75 -10.59 20.30
N SER A 149 -5.82 -11.12 19.69
CA SER A 149 -6.92 -11.79 20.40
C SER A 149 -6.60 -13.21 20.83
N LEU A 150 -5.72 -13.88 20.08
CA LEU A 150 -5.32 -15.28 20.29
C LEU A 150 -4.01 -15.37 21.09
N ALA A 151 -3.15 -14.37 20.96
CA ALA A 151 -1.86 -14.20 21.62
C ALA A 151 -1.70 -12.73 22.03
N PRO A 152 -2.19 -12.34 23.22
CA PRO A 152 -2.03 -11.00 23.75
C PRO A 152 -0.55 -10.63 23.89
N ASP A 153 -0.21 -9.39 23.55
CA ASP A 153 1.16 -8.85 23.61
C ASP A 153 1.09 -7.35 23.91
N SER A 154 1.94 -6.88 24.81
CA SER A 154 2.06 -5.48 25.24
C SER A 154 2.56 -4.55 24.13
N ALA A 155 3.15 -5.09 23.06
CA ALA A 155 3.59 -4.30 21.91
C ALA A 155 2.46 -3.95 20.93
N PHE A 156 1.27 -4.57 21.01
CA PHE A 156 0.20 -4.22 20.09
C PHE A 156 -0.35 -2.82 20.35
N TYR A 157 -0.71 -2.11 19.29
CA TYR A 157 -1.40 -0.83 19.43
C TYR A 157 -2.71 -0.97 20.22
N THR A 158 -2.94 -0.04 21.14
CA THR A 158 -4.23 0.10 21.81
C THR A 158 -5.22 0.87 20.94
N ARG A 159 -6.50 0.81 21.34
CA ARG A 159 -7.60 1.52 20.66
C ARG A 159 -7.35 3.03 20.62
N GLU A 160 -6.92 3.59 21.73
CA GLU A 160 -6.63 5.01 21.91
C GLU A 160 -5.44 5.43 21.06
N GLN A 161 -4.45 4.55 20.89
CA GLN A 161 -3.31 4.82 20.02
C GLN A 161 -3.73 4.89 18.56
N TYR A 162 -4.56 3.98 18.05
CA TYR A 162 -5.04 4.04 16.66
C TYR A 162 -5.73 5.37 16.32
N ALA A 163 -6.45 5.96 17.26
CA ALA A 163 -7.11 7.26 17.07
C ALA A 163 -6.12 8.42 16.85
N LEU A 164 -4.84 8.25 17.20
CA LEU A 164 -3.79 9.26 17.08
C LEU A 164 -2.82 8.99 15.90
N LEU A 165 -2.95 7.85 15.21
CA LEU A 165 -2.02 7.43 14.15
C LEU A 165 -2.51 7.86 12.77
N ASN A 166 -1.63 8.55 12.03
CA ASN A 166 -1.74 8.66 10.57
C ASN A 166 -0.98 7.54 9.85
N MET A 167 0.05 7.01 10.50
CA MET A 167 0.89 5.91 10.00
C MET A 167 1.09 4.90 11.14
N GLY A 168 0.87 3.62 10.86
CA GLY A 168 0.99 2.52 11.79
C GLY A 168 2.15 1.61 11.40
N ARG A 169 2.91 1.19 12.41
CA ARG A 169 4.02 0.26 12.24
C ARG A 169 3.51 -1.16 12.12
N THR A 170 4.02 -1.95 11.19
CA THR A 170 3.73 -3.40 11.07
C THR A 170 5.02 -4.15 10.74
N ARG A 171 5.16 -5.41 11.18
CA ARG A 171 6.33 -6.28 10.89
C ARG A 171 6.14 -7.20 9.68
N ALA A 172 4.94 -7.23 9.10
CA ALA A 172 4.65 -7.90 7.85
C ALA A 172 3.86 -6.98 6.94
N ARG A 173 4.29 -6.87 5.67
CA ARG A 173 3.54 -6.21 4.59
C ARG A 173 3.40 -7.15 3.42
N LEU A 174 2.20 -7.22 2.87
CA LEU A 174 1.77 -8.24 1.93
C LEU A 174 1.67 -7.70 0.51
N HIS A 175 1.91 -8.58 -0.46
CA HIS A 175 1.74 -8.29 -1.87
C HIS A 175 1.03 -9.43 -2.57
N ILE A 176 0.02 -9.07 -3.35
CA ILE A 176 -0.67 -9.98 -4.25
C ILE A 176 0.05 -9.99 -5.59
N LYS A 177 0.50 -11.16 -6.01
CA LYS A 177 1.08 -11.40 -7.32
C LYS A 177 0.08 -12.17 -8.18
N HIS A 178 -0.28 -11.59 -9.31
CA HIS A 178 -1.09 -12.28 -10.32
C HIS A 178 -0.18 -13.17 -11.18
N LEU A 179 -0.54 -14.45 -11.26
CA LEU A 179 0.11 -15.47 -12.07
C LEU A 179 -0.66 -15.67 -13.40
N PRO A 180 -0.08 -16.39 -14.37
CA PRO A 180 -0.79 -16.81 -15.58
C PRO A 180 -2.10 -17.55 -15.25
N GLU A 181 -3.02 -17.58 -16.23
CA GLU A 181 -4.31 -18.30 -16.11
C GLU A 181 -5.25 -17.77 -15.00
N GLY A 182 -4.94 -16.60 -14.42
CA GLY A 182 -5.76 -15.98 -13.39
C GLY A 182 -5.46 -16.47 -11.97
N ALA A 183 -4.42 -17.29 -11.80
CA ALA A 183 -3.98 -17.71 -10.47
C ALA A 183 -3.42 -16.53 -9.66
N ILE A 184 -3.58 -16.62 -8.35
CA ILE A 184 -3.12 -15.61 -7.40
C ILE A 184 -2.06 -16.24 -6.49
N ASP A 185 -0.98 -15.50 -6.25
CA ASP A 185 0.03 -15.81 -5.27
C ASP A 185 0.11 -14.65 -4.26
N LEU A 186 0.40 -14.98 -3.00
CA LEU A 186 0.52 -14.02 -1.92
C LEU A 186 1.85 -14.27 -1.22
N TYR A 187 2.62 -13.20 -1.04
CA TYR A 187 3.81 -13.23 -0.22
C TYR A 187 3.90 -11.97 0.65
N GLY A 188 4.61 -12.07 1.76
CA GLY A 188 4.92 -10.94 2.62
C GLY A 188 6.42 -10.67 2.71
N PHE A 189 6.79 -9.45 3.07
CA PHE A 189 8.14 -9.15 3.54
C PHE A 189 8.11 -8.78 5.02
N TYR A 190 9.12 -9.27 5.75
CA TYR A 190 9.45 -8.77 7.06
C TYR A 190 10.02 -7.36 6.93
N THR A 191 9.49 -6.42 7.72
CA THR A 191 9.82 -4.99 7.58
C THR A 191 10.79 -4.49 8.64
N GLY A 192 10.96 -5.20 9.75
CA GLY A 192 11.77 -4.74 10.88
C GLY A 192 13.22 -4.48 10.49
N GLY A 193 13.77 -3.39 10.99
CA GLY A 193 15.12 -2.91 10.64
C GLY A 193 15.18 -2.18 9.30
N LYS A 194 14.03 -1.91 8.65
CA LYS A 194 13.94 -1.12 7.42
C LYS A 194 12.92 0.02 7.58
N PRO A 195 13.34 1.21 8.02
CA PRO A 195 12.43 2.33 8.33
C PRO A 195 11.45 2.71 7.21
N SER A 196 11.86 2.59 5.94
CA SER A 196 11.02 2.88 4.78
C SER A 196 9.95 1.82 4.50
N TRP A 197 10.02 0.65 5.15
CA TRP A 197 9.08 -0.46 4.96
C TRP A 197 8.11 -0.59 6.13
N GLU A 198 8.52 -0.18 7.33
CA GLU A 198 7.83 -0.49 8.58
C GLU A 198 6.47 0.19 8.76
N ASN A 199 6.23 1.34 8.12
CA ASN A 199 5.03 2.13 8.34
C ASN A 199 4.08 2.07 7.14
N VAL A 200 2.78 1.99 7.44
CA VAL A 200 1.67 2.04 6.48
C VAL A 200 0.63 3.06 6.91
N PRO A 201 -0.13 3.67 5.98
CA PRO A 201 -1.25 4.53 6.33
C PRO A 201 -2.22 3.86 7.29
N VAL A 202 -2.72 4.61 8.26
CA VAL A 202 -3.85 4.21 9.11
C VAL A 202 -5.06 5.00 8.66
N ILE A 203 -6.10 4.31 8.21
CA ILE A 203 -7.28 4.91 7.60
C ILE A 203 -8.48 4.57 8.47
N ALA A 204 -9.15 5.59 8.99
CA ALA A 204 -10.38 5.41 9.75
C ALA A 204 -11.53 5.10 8.78
N ALA A 205 -12.28 4.03 9.05
CA ALA A 205 -13.54 3.73 8.38
C ALA A 205 -14.61 4.70 8.92
N VAL A 206 -15.10 5.58 8.07
CA VAL A 206 -16.06 6.63 8.44
C VAL A 206 -17.50 6.17 8.16
N PRO A 207 -18.47 6.48 9.03
CA PRO A 207 -19.85 6.09 8.80
C PRO A 207 -20.45 6.81 7.57
N ARG A 208 -21.16 6.05 6.73
CA ARG A 208 -21.92 6.51 5.55
C ARG A 208 -23.25 5.74 5.50
N GLY A 209 -24.31 6.34 6.04
CA GLY A 209 -25.58 5.64 6.24
C GLY A 209 -25.41 4.47 7.20
N ASP A 210 -25.86 3.28 6.81
CA ASP A 210 -25.72 2.03 7.58
C ASP A 210 -24.38 1.30 7.34
N GLN A 211 -23.47 1.91 6.57
CA GLN A 211 -22.18 1.34 6.20
C GLN A 211 -21.03 2.18 6.75
N PHE A 212 -19.81 1.64 6.65
CA PHE A 212 -18.58 2.36 6.94
C PHE A 212 -17.66 2.28 5.73
N VAL A 213 -16.97 3.39 5.44
CA VAL A 213 -16.20 3.53 4.22
C VAL A 213 -14.78 4.00 4.54
N ALA A 214 -13.79 3.37 3.91
CA ALA A 214 -12.41 3.78 3.95
C ALA A 214 -11.91 3.98 2.52
N ASP A 215 -11.42 5.18 2.18
CA ASP A 215 -10.75 5.43 0.91
C ASP A 215 -9.37 4.78 0.94
N ILE A 216 -9.17 3.74 0.14
CA ILE A 216 -7.93 2.96 0.10
C ILE A 216 -7.02 3.40 -1.05
N GLY A 217 -7.33 4.54 -1.70
CA GLY A 217 -6.58 5.13 -2.79
C GLY A 217 -6.94 4.56 -4.16
N GLN A 218 -6.35 5.15 -5.20
CA GLN A 218 -6.61 4.80 -6.62
C GLN A 218 -8.09 4.91 -7.04
N GLY A 219 -8.88 5.75 -6.35
CA GLY A 219 -10.31 5.89 -6.61
C GLY A 219 -11.13 4.67 -6.17
N ILE A 220 -10.59 3.86 -5.25
CA ILE A 220 -11.28 2.71 -4.65
C ILE A 220 -11.56 2.98 -3.18
N GLU A 221 -12.76 2.63 -2.76
CA GLU A 221 -13.17 2.58 -1.37
C GLU A 221 -13.37 1.14 -0.91
N LEU A 222 -12.95 0.82 0.31
CA LEU A 222 -13.39 -0.36 1.04
C LEU A 222 -14.68 0.01 1.78
N ILE A 223 -15.76 -0.71 1.51
CA ILE A 223 -17.03 -0.58 2.21
C ILE A 223 -17.19 -1.78 3.15
N TRP A 224 -17.45 -1.48 4.41
CA TRP A 224 -17.84 -2.47 5.41
C TRP A 224 -19.32 -2.28 5.75
N THR A 225 -20.08 -3.38 5.69
CA THR A 225 -21.49 -3.42 6.05
C THR A 225 -21.67 -4.30 7.29
N PRO A 226 -22.00 -3.71 8.46
CA PRO A 226 -22.31 -4.47 9.66
C PRO A 226 -23.43 -5.48 9.43
N ALA A 227 -23.35 -6.64 10.08
CA ALA A 227 -24.49 -7.52 10.18
C ALA A 227 -25.54 -6.93 11.12
N THR A 228 -26.81 -7.00 10.72
CA THR A 228 -27.95 -6.56 11.55
C THR A 228 -28.08 -7.35 12.85
N ASN A 229 -27.65 -8.61 12.85
CA ASN A 229 -27.54 -9.46 14.02
C ASN A 229 -26.22 -10.24 13.96
N PRO A 230 -25.35 -10.17 14.98
CA PRO A 230 -24.09 -10.91 15.02
C PRO A 230 -24.24 -12.43 14.87
N ASN A 231 -25.40 -12.99 15.23
CA ASN A 231 -25.67 -14.42 15.08
C ASN A 231 -26.10 -14.83 13.66
N ASP A 232 -26.48 -13.85 12.82
CA ASP A 232 -26.96 -14.08 11.45
C ASP A 232 -25.89 -13.73 10.40
N VAL A 233 -24.62 -13.59 10.82
CA VAL A 233 -23.49 -13.32 9.92
C VAL A 233 -23.34 -14.51 8.96
N LEU A 234 -23.86 -14.35 7.75
CA LEU A 234 -23.60 -15.26 6.64
C LEU A 234 -22.11 -15.17 6.31
N GLY A 235 -21.44 -16.33 6.19
CA GLY A 235 -20.01 -16.38 5.90
C GLY A 235 -19.66 -15.71 4.57
N ILE A 236 -18.42 -15.25 4.42
CA ILE A 236 -17.94 -14.73 3.14
C ILE A 236 -17.97 -15.86 2.11
N PRO A 237 -18.72 -15.72 1.00
CA PRO A 237 -18.87 -16.78 0.00
C PRO A 237 -17.54 -17.04 -0.69
N ALA A 238 -17.26 -18.28 -1.07
CA ALA A 238 -16.09 -18.63 -1.87
C ALA A 238 -16.24 -18.10 -3.31
N LEU A 239 -15.13 -17.66 -3.91
CA LEU A 239 -15.08 -17.33 -5.34
C LEU A 239 -15.05 -18.63 -6.15
N GLU A 240 -16.07 -18.84 -6.98
CA GLU A 240 -16.18 -20.05 -7.79
C GLU A 240 -15.04 -20.14 -8.82
N GLY A 241 -14.43 -21.32 -8.95
CA GLY A 241 -13.31 -21.54 -9.87
C GLY A 241 -11.97 -20.92 -9.44
N ALA A 242 -11.90 -20.30 -8.25
CA ALA A 242 -10.66 -19.76 -7.74
C ALA A 242 -9.62 -20.87 -7.49
N PRO A 243 -8.39 -20.73 -8.00
CA PRO A 243 -7.33 -21.71 -7.75
C PRO A 243 -6.89 -21.67 -6.28
N ALA A 244 -6.47 -22.84 -5.78
CA ALA A 244 -5.97 -22.96 -4.42
C ALA A 244 -4.70 -22.12 -4.23
N LEU A 245 -4.66 -21.33 -3.15
CA LEU A 245 -3.49 -20.55 -2.80
C LEU A 245 -2.36 -21.45 -2.28
N PRO A 246 -1.10 -21.21 -2.70
CA PRO A 246 0.04 -21.89 -2.11
C PRO A 246 0.26 -21.46 -0.65
N SER A 247 1.17 -22.15 0.04
CA SER A 247 1.61 -21.73 1.37
C SER A 247 2.22 -20.34 1.33
N VAL A 248 1.69 -19.43 2.15
CA VAL A 248 2.09 -18.03 2.19
C VAL A 248 3.16 -17.79 3.25
N TRP A 249 4.23 -17.12 2.85
CA TRP A 249 5.41 -16.86 3.67
C TRP A 249 5.71 -15.37 3.79
N VAL A 250 6.30 -15.00 4.92
CA VAL A 250 6.90 -13.68 5.19
C VAL A 250 8.41 -13.81 5.05
N TYR A 251 8.93 -13.21 3.99
CA TYR A 251 10.33 -13.32 3.60
C TYR A 251 11.21 -12.33 4.35
N PRO A 252 12.41 -12.75 4.80
CA PRO A 252 13.39 -11.80 5.31
C PRO A 252 13.87 -10.89 4.17
N PRO A 253 14.28 -9.65 4.44
CA PRO A 253 14.56 -8.68 3.41
C PRO A 253 16.00 -8.81 2.86
N THR A 254 16.30 -9.96 2.23
CA THR A 254 17.64 -10.38 1.76
C THR A 254 17.66 -10.66 0.25
N GLU A 255 18.84 -10.58 -0.38
CA GLU A 255 19.00 -10.93 -1.81
C GLU A 255 18.58 -12.37 -2.13
N LYS A 256 18.74 -13.30 -1.17
CA LYS A 256 18.29 -14.68 -1.32
C LYS A 256 16.77 -14.77 -1.49
N SER A 257 16.03 -13.94 -0.74
CA SER A 257 14.57 -13.83 -0.90
C SER A 257 14.19 -13.32 -2.28
N ASP A 258 14.92 -12.33 -2.81
CA ASP A 258 14.66 -11.76 -4.14
C ASP A 258 14.91 -12.78 -5.27
N GLN A 259 15.91 -13.65 -5.09
CA GLN A 259 16.17 -14.77 -5.99
C GLN A 259 15.06 -15.83 -5.95
N ILE A 260 14.51 -16.12 -4.76
CA ILE A 260 13.41 -17.09 -4.60
C ILE A 260 12.12 -16.55 -5.23
N LEU A 261 11.79 -15.27 -5.00
CA LEU A 261 10.54 -14.64 -5.48
C LEU A 261 10.60 -14.22 -6.96
N VAL A 262 11.80 -14.19 -7.54
CA VAL A 262 12.07 -13.85 -8.94
C VAL A 262 11.53 -12.46 -9.30
N THR A 263 12.29 -11.41 -8.93
CA THR A 263 11.93 -9.98 -9.11
C THR A 263 10.68 -9.57 -8.32
N PRO A 264 10.72 -9.60 -6.98
CA PRO A 264 9.59 -9.16 -6.16
C PRO A 264 9.35 -7.66 -6.25
N VAL A 265 8.11 -7.24 -6.01
CA VAL A 265 7.75 -5.86 -5.64
C VAL A 265 7.99 -5.71 -4.14
N HIS A 266 8.44 -4.52 -3.69
CA HIS A 266 8.77 -4.26 -2.29
C HIS A 266 7.82 -3.25 -1.61
N PRO A 267 7.72 -3.27 -0.26
CA PRO A 267 6.69 -2.55 0.50
C PRO A 267 6.49 -1.05 0.24
N PRO A 268 7.48 -0.22 -0.14
CA PRO A 268 7.16 1.17 -0.47
C PRO A 268 6.21 1.33 -1.68
N GLU A 269 6.10 0.31 -2.53
CA GLU A 269 5.30 0.33 -3.76
C GLU A 269 3.90 -0.28 -3.57
N TYR A 270 3.58 -0.81 -2.39
CA TYR A 270 2.29 -1.44 -2.14
C TYR A 270 1.20 -0.39 -1.94
N GLN A 271 -0.01 -0.71 -2.41
CA GLN A 271 -1.22 0.02 -2.04
C GLN A 271 -1.84 -0.66 -0.83
N ASP A 272 -1.28 -0.43 0.35
CA ASP A 272 -1.70 -1.07 1.59
C ASP A 272 -1.99 -0.06 2.71
N ALA A 273 -2.80 -0.48 3.66
CA ALA A 273 -3.21 0.34 4.79
C ALA A 273 -3.66 -0.54 5.96
N ILE A 274 -3.62 0.05 7.15
CA ILE A 274 -4.38 -0.44 8.30
C ILE A 274 -5.72 0.29 8.31
N ILE A 275 -6.81 -0.46 8.24
CA ILE A 275 -8.17 0.07 8.37
C ILE A 275 -8.59 -0.03 9.84
N TRP A 276 -8.97 1.11 10.40
CA TRP A 276 -9.34 1.28 11.79
C TRP A 276 -10.83 1.64 11.90
N PHE A 277 -11.58 1.02 12.82
CA PHE A 277 -13.02 1.20 12.96
C PHE A 277 -13.39 1.93 14.27
N PRO A 278 -13.30 3.27 14.31
CA PRO A 278 -13.41 4.05 15.55
C PRO A 278 -14.75 3.92 16.29
N SER A 279 -15.84 3.73 15.55
CA SER A 279 -17.20 3.70 16.10
C SER A 279 -17.71 2.28 16.34
N THR A 280 -16.84 1.27 16.27
CA THR A 280 -17.21 -0.14 16.45
C THR A 280 -16.20 -0.86 17.34
N ASP A 281 -16.52 -2.09 17.73
CA ASP A 281 -15.60 -2.98 18.48
C ASP A 281 -14.77 -3.88 17.55
N ILE A 282 -14.85 -3.67 16.23
CA ILE A 282 -14.08 -4.43 15.26
C ILE A 282 -12.61 -4.03 15.35
N GLN A 283 -11.77 -5.04 15.43
CA GLN A 283 -10.33 -4.83 15.48
C GLN A 283 -9.82 -4.28 14.15
N PRO A 284 -8.84 -3.37 14.18
CA PRO A 284 -8.22 -2.90 12.95
C PRO A 284 -7.63 -4.06 12.14
N ILE A 285 -7.75 -3.94 10.82
CA ILE A 285 -7.29 -4.93 9.86
C ILE A 285 -6.25 -4.30 8.95
N TYR A 286 -5.27 -5.08 8.50
CA TYR A 286 -4.36 -4.65 7.44
C TYR A 286 -4.88 -5.19 6.12
N ILE A 287 -4.85 -4.37 5.08
CA ILE A 287 -5.17 -4.78 3.72
C ILE A 287 -4.10 -4.31 2.74
N THR A 288 -3.92 -5.04 1.65
CA THR A 288 -3.22 -4.59 0.45
C THR A 288 -4.16 -4.77 -0.75
N LEU A 289 -4.26 -3.74 -1.60
CA LEU A 289 -5.10 -3.71 -2.79
C LEU A 289 -4.29 -4.08 -4.03
N SER A 290 -4.88 -4.91 -4.89
CA SER A 290 -4.38 -5.19 -6.23
C SER A 290 -5.53 -5.12 -7.21
N LEU A 291 -5.39 -4.28 -8.24
CA LEU A 291 -6.34 -4.19 -9.34
C LEU A 291 -5.84 -5.06 -10.49
N ARG A 292 -6.69 -5.98 -10.94
CA ARG A 292 -6.44 -6.80 -12.12
C ARG A 292 -7.21 -6.22 -13.29
N HIS A 293 -6.47 -5.78 -14.30
CA HIS A 293 -7.03 -5.37 -15.58
C HIS A 293 -7.31 -6.61 -16.44
N GLU A 294 -8.46 -6.62 -17.10
CA GLU A 294 -9.00 -7.81 -17.74
C GLU A 294 -8.13 -8.34 -18.90
N PRO A 295 -8.17 -9.66 -19.16
CA PRO A 295 -7.72 -10.23 -20.42
C PRO A 295 -8.48 -9.62 -21.60
N GLY A 296 -7.84 -9.54 -22.76
CA GLY A 296 -8.52 -9.06 -23.96
C GLY A 296 -7.78 -9.41 -25.24
N VAL A 297 -8.46 -9.19 -26.36
CA VAL A 297 -7.95 -9.47 -27.70
C VAL A 297 -7.57 -8.15 -28.35
N VAL A 298 -6.42 -8.11 -29.01
CA VAL A 298 -5.97 -6.91 -29.70
C VAL A 298 -6.84 -6.63 -30.92
N THR A 299 -7.39 -5.42 -30.97
CA THR A 299 -8.19 -4.88 -32.07
C THR A 299 -7.54 -3.61 -32.62
N GLY A 300 -8.12 -3.01 -33.66
CA GLY A 300 -7.61 -1.78 -34.28
C GLY A 300 -6.64 -2.00 -35.44
N GLN A 301 -6.42 -0.95 -36.23
CA GLN A 301 -5.62 -0.99 -37.46
C GLN A 301 -4.19 -0.46 -37.25
N GLY A 302 -3.98 0.44 -36.29
CA GLY A 302 -2.79 1.26 -36.22
C GLY A 302 -2.76 2.32 -37.32
N GLN A 303 -1.64 3.01 -37.46
CA GLN A 303 -1.45 4.03 -38.49
C GLN A 303 -0.16 3.81 -39.26
N ASP A 304 -0.17 4.18 -40.54
CA ASP A 304 1.05 4.22 -41.34
C ASP A 304 1.95 5.35 -40.86
N VAL A 305 3.19 5.00 -40.52
CA VAL A 305 4.17 5.94 -39.99
C VAL A 305 5.28 6.16 -41.02
N THR A 306 5.42 7.38 -41.49
CA THR A 306 6.53 7.80 -42.37
C THR A 306 7.61 8.52 -41.57
N GLY A 307 8.89 8.21 -41.83
CA GLY A 307 10.02 8.88 -41.17
C GLY A 307 10.33 8.33 -39.78
N ILE A 308 10.68 9.22 -38.84
CA ILE A 308 11.08 8.83 -37.47
C ILE A 308 9.83 8.66 -36.61
N TRP A 309 9.50 7.43 -36.24
CA TRP A 309 8.25 7.09 -35.57
C TRP A 309 8.05 7.82 -34.25
N LEU A 310 9.02 7.77 -33.35
CA LEU A 310 8.91 8.36 -32.01
C LEU A 310 9.27 9.85 -31.95
N GLU A 311 9.40 10.53 -33.09
CA GLU A 311 9.63 11.98 -33.11
C GLU A 311 8.49 12.76 -32.46
N ASN A 312 7.25 12.33 -32.71
CA ASN A 312 6.04 12.95 -32.17
C ASN A 312 5.60 12.39 -30.81
N ALA A 313 6.33 11.43 -30.22
CA ALA A 313 5.99 10.89 -28.90
C ALA A 313 6.05 11.96 -27.78
N GLY A 314 6.77 13.07 -28.01
CA GLY A 314 6.84 14.21 -27.10
C GLY A 314 5.87 15.36 -27.44
N ARG A 315 4.96 15.19 -28.41
CA ARG A 315 4.06 16.25 -28.93
C ARG A 315 2.63 15.74 -29.00
N GLU A 316 1.66 16.65 -29.10
CA GLU A 316 0.24 16.34 -29.33
C GLU A 316 -0.28 15.16 -28.47
N LEU A 317 -0.90 14.14 -29.06
CA LEU A 317 -1.35 12.95 -28.33
C LEU A 317 -0.29 11.83 -28.24
N GLY A 318 0.91 12.06 -28.76
CA GLY A 318 1.97 11.05 -28.90
C GLY A 318 1.99 10.37 -30.27
N ALA A 319 2.90 9.41 -30.43
CA ALA A 319 3.07 8.66 -31.67
C ALA A 319 2.04 7.51 -31.76
N PRO A 320 1.36 7.30 -32.89
CA PRO A 320 0.43 6.18 -33.05
C PRO A 320 1.13 4.82 -33.03
N VAL A 321 0.38 3.75 -32.78
CA VAL A 321 0.87 2.38 -33.01
C VAL A 321 1.06 2.19 -34.52
N PRO A 322 2.25 1.79 -35.01
CA PRO A 322 2.46 1.54 -36.43
C PRO A 322 1.59 0.38 -36.92
N SER A 323 0.98 0.53 -38.10
CA SER A 323 0.12 -0.48 -38.74
C SER A 323 0.80 -1.86 -38.82
N GLN A 324 2.09 -1.92 -39.22
CA GLN A 324 2.81 -3.18 -39.29
C GLN A 324 3.04 -3.87 -37.92
N ILE A 325 2.97 -3.13 -36.83
CA ILE A 325 3.02 -3.68 -35.47
C ILE A 325 1.62 -4.12 -35.03
N ALA A 326 0.60 -3.34 -35.34
CA ALA A 326 -0.80 -3.70 -35.11
C ALA A 326 -1.15 -5.02 -35.81
N ASP A 327 -0.79 -5.19 -37.08
CA ASP A 327 -1.04 -6.40 -37.87
C ASP A 327 -0.46 -7.67 -37.23
N GLN A 328 0.71 -7.55 -36.59
CA GLN A 328 1.37 -8.67 -35.91
C GLN A 328 0.74 -9.03 -34.56
N LEU A 329 -0.01 -8.12 -33.95
CA LEU A 329 -0.61 -8.31 -32.63
C LEU A 329 -2.12 -8.55 -32.72
N ARG A 330 -2.78 -8.08 -33.79
CA ARG A 330 -4.23 -8.13 -33.97
C ARG A 330 -4.72 -9.57 -33.87
N GLY A 331 -5.77 -9.77 -33.07
CA GLY A 331 -6.34 -11.09 -32.81
C GLY A 331 -5.58 -11.92 -31.77
N GLU A 332 -4.38 -11.50 -31.33
CA GLU A 332 -3.73 -12.14 -30.18
C GLU A 332 -4.47 -11.77 -28.88
N GLN A 333 -4.64 -12.76 -28.02
CA GLN A 333 -5.21 -12.59 -26.69
C GLN A 333 -4.11 -12.40 -25.64
N PHE A 334 -4.30 -11.44 -24.75
CA PHE A 334 -3.40 -11.19 -23.63
C PHE A 334 -4.15 -11.32 -22.30
N SER A 335 -3.46 -11.83 -21.29
CA SER A 335 -4.01 -11.97 -19.93
C SER A 335 -3.94 -10.68 -19.10
N SER A 336 -3.23 -9.67 -19.58
CA SER A 336 -3.08 -8.35 -18.95
C SER A 336 -2.47 -7.35 -19.93
N PHE A 337 -2.63 -6.06 -19.65
CA PHE A 337 -2.01 -4.99 -20.45
C PHE A 337 -0.47 -5.00 -20.38
N ASP A 338 0.14 -5.44 -19.27
CA ASP A 338 1.61 -5.56 -19.21
C ASP A 338 2.14 -6.69 -20.12
N ALA A 339 1.41 -7.81 -20.22
CA ALA A 339 1.74 -8.87 -21.16
C ALA A 339 1.68 -8.35 -22.61
N PHE A 340 0.63 -7.59 -22.94
CA PHE A 340 0.52 -6.89 -24.22
C PHE A 340 1.69 -5.92 -24.42
N ARG A 341 1.96 -5.02 -23.47
CA ARG A 341 3.09 -4.05 -23.53
C ARG A 341 4.43 -4.74 -23.78
N LYS A 342 4.68 -5.87 -23.10
CA LYS A 342 5.92 -6.65 -23.25
C LYS A 342 6.04 -7.22 -24.66
N LYS A 343 4.96 -7.82 -25.19
CA LYS A 343 4.92 -8.34 -26.57
C LYS A 343 5.07 -7.19 -27.57
N PHE A 344 4.34 -6.09 -27.41
CA PHE A 344 4.42 -4.89 -28.24
C PHE A 344 5.87 -4.42 -28.43
N TRP A 345 6.61 -4.20 -27.34
CA TRP A 345 8.01 -3.76 -27.45
C TRP A 345 8.92 -4.82 -28.06
N LYS A 346 8.64 -6.11 -27.85
CA LYS A 346 9.38 -7.19 -28.51
C LYS A 346 9.16 -7.16 -30.01
N THR A 347 7.91 -7.01 -30.46
CA THR A 347 7.53 -6.90 -31.88
C THR A 347 8.20 -5.71 -32.54
N VAL A 348 8.20 -4.54 -31.88
CA VAL A 348 8.96 -3.35 -32.34
C VAL A 348 10.46 -3.63 -32.42
N GLY A 349 11.01 -4.35 -31.43
CA GLY A 349 12.43 -4.71 -31.41
C GLY A 349 12.84 -5.69 -32.50
N THR A 350 11.92 -6.51 -33.01
CA THR A 350 12.14 -7.45 -34.12
C THR A 350 11.87 -6.86 -35.49
N ASP A 351 11.02 -5.83 -35.58
CA ASP A 351 10.75 -5.11 -36.82
C ASP A 351 12.01 -4.34 -37.28
N THR A 352 12.57 -4.70 -38.43
CA THR A 352 13.84 -4.12 -38.89
C THR A 352 13.72 -2.65 -39.25
N THR A 353 12.56 -2.20 -39.75
CA THR A 353 12.33 -0.81 -40.14
C THR A 353 12.28 0.11 -38.91
N LEU A 354 11.54 -0.27 -37.88
CA LEU A 354 11.36 0.50 -36.66
C LEU A 354 12.56 0.35 -35.72
N SER A 355 13.05 -0.88 -35.50
CA SER A 355 14.16 -1.11 -34.56
C SER A 355 15.45 -0.39 -34.97
N ASN A 356 15.69 -0.20 -36.27
CA ASN A 356 16.83 0.55 -36.79
C ASN A 356 16.85 2.02 -36.38
N GLN A 357 15.72 2.58 -35.96
CA GLN A 357 15.63 3.96 -35.45
C GLN A 357 16.19 4.09 -34.02
N PHE A 358 16.48 2.97 -33.33
CA PHE A 358 16.94 2.95 -31.95
C PHE A 358 18.41 2.59 -31.82
N ILE A 359 19.07 3.15 -30.80
CA ILE A 359 20.42 2.74 -30.41
C ILE A 359 20.46 1.27 -29.96
N SER A 360 21.63 0.64 -30.07
CA SER A 360 21.85 -0.77 -29.73
C SER A 360 21.34 -1.17 -28.34
N ALA A 361 21.56 -0.32 -27.33
CA ALA A 361 21.09 -0.56 -25.96
C ALA A 361 19.55 -0.65 -25.88
N ASN A 362 18.84 0.23 -26.59
CA ASN A 362 17.38 0.21 -26.64
C ASN A 362 16.86 -0.97 -27.45
N ARG A 363 17.51 -1.35 -28.55
CA ARG A 363 17.15 -2.57 -29.30
C ARG A 363 17.21 -3.82 -28.42
N LYS A 364 18.31 -4.02 -27.69
CA LYS A 364 18.44 -5.15 -26.74
C LYS A 364 17.36 -5.13 -25.66
N ARG A 365 17.02 -3.96 -25.16
CA ARG A 365 15.97 -3.78 -24.14
C ARG A 365 14.58 -4.14 -24.68
N MET A 366 14.25 -3.69 -25.89
CA MET A 366 13.00 -4.01 -26.58
C MET A 366 12.87 -5.50 -26.90
N LEU A 367 13.95 -6.16 -27.35
CA LEU A 367 13.97 -7.61 -27.56
C LEU A 367 13.72 -8.41 -26.27
N ALA A 368 14.04 -7.85 -25.10
CA ALA A 368 13.70 -8.40 -23.79
C ALA A 368 12.27 -8.03 -23.30
N GLY A 369 11.45 -7.39 -24.15
CA GLY A 369 10.10 -6.94 -23.85
C GLY A 369 10.01 -5.70 -22.96
N LYS A 370 11.11 -4.96 -22.80
CA LYS A 370 11.16 -3.73 -22.01
C LYS A 370 11.06 -2.52 -22.92
N ALA A 371 10.32 -1.50 -22.50
CA ALA A 371 10.20 -0.25 -23.23
C ALA A 371 11.56 0.45 -23.45
N ALA A 372 11.73 1.09 -24.60
CA ALA A 372 12.93 1.87 -24.91
C ALA A 372 13.11 3.03 -23.91
N LYS A 373 14.37 3.35 -23.58
CA LYS A 373 14.71 4.48 -22.70
C LYS A 373 14.57 5.81 -23.44
N LEU A 374 14.09 6.81 -22.71
CA LEU A 374 13.94 8.20 -23.15
C LEU A 374 15.29 8.94 -23.15
N ARG A 375 15.36 10.00 -23.97
CA ARG A 375 16.38 11.05 -23.83
C ARG A 375 16.21 11.74 -22.49
N GLU A 376 17.31 12.21 -21.90
CA GLU A 376 17.31 12.77 -20.55
C GLU A 376 16.30 13.91 -20.35
N LYS A 377 16.22 14.82 -21.32
CA LYS A 377 15.28 15.95 -21.34
C LYS A 377 13.79 15.57 -21.28
N ASP A 378 13.45 14.33 -21.62
CA ASP A 378 12.07 13.84 -21.72
C ASP A 378 11.68 12.95 -20.51
N ARG A 379 12.61 12.74 -19.57
CA ARG A 379 12.40 11.97 -18.33
C ARG A 379 11.79 12.83 -17.24
N VAL A 380 11.02 12.22 -16.34
CA VAL A 380 10.50 12.88 -15.13
C VAL A 380 10.66 11.96 -13.93
N GLY A 381 11.54 12.32 -13.00
CA GLY A 381 11.89 11.47 -11.85
C GLY A 381 12.38 10.08 -12.30
N GLY A 382 11.81 9.01 -11.72
CA GLY A 382 12.10 7.63 -12.11
C GLY A 382 11.57 7.21 -13.49
N ARG A 383 10.62 7.96 -14.06
CA ARG A 383 9.98 7.66 -15.36
C ARG A 383 10.92 7.99 -16.49
N SER A 384 11.60 6.95 -16.98
CA SER A 384 12.75 7.08 -17.88
C SER A 384 12.62 6.28 -19.18
N THR A 385 11.46 5.71 -19.45
CA THR A 385 11.13 4.93 -20.66
C THR A 385 9.89 5.49 -21.35
N TYR A 386 9.72 5.19 -22.64
CA TYR A 386 8.46 5.45 -23.32
C TYR A 386 7.31 4.68 -22.66
N GLU A 387 6.11 5.25 -22.74
CA GLU A 387 4.90 4.73 -22.11
C GLU A 387 3.81 4.57 -23.17
N LEU A 388 2.88 3.63 -22.94
CA LEU A 388 1.67 3.48 -23.75
C LEU A 388 0.53 4.21 -23.04
N HIS A 389 -0.19 5.04 -23.78
CA HIS A 389 -1.27 5.89 -23.29
C HIS A 389 -2.54 5.65 -24.09
N HIS A 390 -3.69 5.53 -23.42
CA HIS A 390 -5.00 5.44 -24.05
C HIS A 390 -5.54 6.84 -24.37
N VAL A 391 -5.96 7.07 -25.62
CA VAL A 391 -6.45 8.37 -26.12
C VAL A 391 -7.83 8.68 -25.56
N GLU A 392 -8.80 7.83 -25.89
CA GLU A 392 -10.00 7.71 -25.11
C GLU A 392 -9.62 6.92 -23.88
N LYS A 393 -9.75 7.57 -22.72
CA LYS A 393 -9.44 6.90 -21.47
C LYS A 393 -10.26 5.62 -21.44
N ILE A 394 -9.67 4.57 -20.89
CA ILE A 394 -10.47 3.42 -20.45
C ILE A 394 -11.67 3.97 -19.65
N SER A 395 -11.45 5.11 -18.97
CA SER A 395 -12.49 5.93 -18.33
C SER A 395 -13.72 6.46 -18.94
N GLU A 396 -13.69 6.56 -20.23
CA GLU A 396 -14.83 7.12 -20.92
C GLU A 396 -15.43 6.05 -21.84
N GLY A 397 -15.08 4.78 -21.59
CA GLY A 397 -15.46 3.64 -22.42
C GLY A 397 -14.37 3.22 -23.41
N GLY A 398 -13.16 3.77 -23.31
CA GLY A 398 -12.07 3.47 -24.21
C GLY A 398 -11.61 2.01 -24.12
N GLU A 399 -11.46 1.38 -25.28
CA GLU A 399 -11.06 -0.02 -25.37
C GLU A 399 -9.61 -0.24 -24.90
N VAL A 400 -9.38 -1.29 -24.08
CA VAL A 400 -8.09 -1.56 -23.43
C VAL A 400 -7.02 -2.02 -24.42
N TYR A 401 -7.42 -2.87 -25.38
CA TYR A 401 -6.53 -3.53 -26.35
C TYR A 401 -6.77 -3.08 -27.79
N ASP A 402 -7.56 -2.03 -28.00
CA ASP A 402 -7.65 -1.38 -29.31
C ASP A 402 -6.40 -0.53 -29.54
N VAL A 403 -5.58 -0.93 -30.51
CA VAL A 403 -4.35 -0.19 -30.83
C VAL A 403 -4.62 1.20 -31.40
N ASP A 404 -5.81 1.47 -31.94
CA ASP A 404 -6.18 2.78 -32.45
C ASP A 404 -6.43 3.76 -31.29
N ASN A 405 -6.82 3.22 -30.13
CA ASN A 405 -6.91 3.93 -28.87
C ASN A 405 -5.55 4.12 -28.17
N LEU A 406 -4.44 3.58 -28.69
CA LEU A 406 -3.13 3.65 -28.04
C LEU A 406 -2.16 4.65 -28.68
N ARG A 407 -1.38 5.34 -27.86
CA ARG A 407 -0.27 6.22 -28.26
C ARG A 407 0.99 5.93 -27.46
N VAL A 408 2.14 6.00 -28.13
CA VAL A 408 3.45 6.00 -27.48
C VAL A 408 3.84 7.42 -27.13
N VAL A 409 4.07 7.67 -25.84
CA VAL A 409 4.37 9.00 -25.31
C VAL A 409 5.68 9.01 -24.51
N THR A 410 6.31 10.18 -24.41
CA THR A 410 7.36 10.40 -23.41
C THR A 410 6.75 10.61 -22.03
N ALA A 411 7.50 10.30 -20.97
CA ALA A 411 7.03 10.48 -19.59
C ALA A 411 6.63 11.93 -19.31
N LYS A 412 7.42 12.89 -19.81
CA LYS A 412 7.09 14.31 -19.73
C LYS A 412 5.77 14.64 -20.44
N ARG A 413 5.58 14.17 -21.68
CA ARG A 413 4.37 14.46 -22.46
C ARG A 413 3.13 13.82 -21.85
N HIS A 414 3.25 12.59 -21.35
CA HIS A 414 2.13 11.90 -20.69
C HIS A 414 1.61 12.70 -19.49
N ILE A 415 2.50 13.31 -18.70
CA ILE A 415 2.12 14.20 -17.59
C ILE A 415 1.43 15.47 -18.10
N GLU A 416 1.88 16.04 -19.22
CA GLU A 416 1.27 17.24 -19.80
C GLU A 416 -0.17 16.98 -20.29
N ILE A 417 -0.41 15.86 -20.99
CA ILE A 417 -1.73 15.48 -21.50
C ILE A 417 -2.75 15.43 -20.34
N HIS A 418 -2.42 14.70 -19.27
CA HIS A 418 -3.29 14.61 -18.08
C HIS A 418 -3.46 15.93 -17.32
N LYS A 419 -2.51 16.85 -17.41
CA LYS A 419 -2.64 18.19 -16.81
C LYS A 419 -3.57 19.11 -17.58
N THR A 420 -3.62 18.98 -18.91
CA THR A 420 -4.48 19.82 -19.76
C THR A 420 -5.93 19.35 -19.78
N GLU A 421 -6.19 18.07 -19.56
CA GLU A 421 -7.54 17.49 -19.48
C GLU A 421 -8.22 17.70 -18.12
N GLY A 422 -7.46 18.09 -17.09
CA GLY A 422 -7.98 18.43 -15.76
C GLY A 422 -8.44 19.89 -15.61
N LYS A 423 -8.57 20.62 -16.71
CA LYS A 423 -9.16 21.97 -16.80
C LYS A 423 -10.35 21.93 -17.72
#